data_AF-A0AAE5WW41-F1
#
_entry.id   AF-A0AAE5WW41-F1
#
_cell.length_a   1.000
_cell.length_b   1.000
_cell.length_c   1.000
_cell.angle_alpha   90.00
_cell.angle_beta   90.00
_cell.angle_gamma   90.00
#
_symmetry.space_group_name_H-M   'P 1'
#
loop_
_entity.id
_entity.type
_entity.pdbx_description
1 polymer ?
#
loop_
_entity_poly.entity_id
_entity_poly.type
_entity_poly.pdbx_seq_one_letter_code
_entity_poly.pdbx_strand_id
1 'polypeptide(L)'
;MLVLVGISFVTFGSIIGLVGAFQMDAKKPSPPPDLSKNEGVLVPAEQQMPPLPPHCDLPQGAVAVFLGTDVAWATRFPYVALQAAKDEMLTIEKDPASGEISIATLRIYGADNKVIASIRDGEFWVSGAVRKKRPDASTLIVYDEKDAEVLRVVYLNRRAIVVTGIFRHPDISPRTYVVTREGTKILPGQGEVGGNCLGNGSFLLDRNAFGIGIVQPRKG
;
A
#
# COMPACT_ATOMS: atom_id res chain seq x y z
N MET A 1 -39.44 43.37 68.50
CA MET A 1 -40.80 43.07 68.03
C MET A 1 -40.69 42.66 66.57
N LEU A 2 -41.25 41.49 66.25
CA LEU A 2 -41.21 40.71 65.00
C LEU A 2 -39.86 40.12 64.54
N VAL A 3 -39.73 38.81 64.77
CA VAL A 3 -38.75 37.90 64.15
C VAL A 3 -39.49 37.16 63.02
N LEU A 4 -39.01 37.29 61.78
CA LEU A 4 -39.54 36.61 60.60
C LEU A 4 -38.58 35.46 60.24
N VAL A 5 -39.03 34.23 60.49
CA VAL A 5 -38.32 33.00 60.14
C VAL A 5 -38.77 32.58 58.75
N GLY A 6 -37.90 32.73 57.75
CA GLY A 6 -38.12 32.25 56.38
C GLY A 6 -37.73 30.78 56.26
N ILE A 7 -38.71 29.92 55.99
CA ILE A 7 -38.50 28.48 55.70
C ILE A 7 -38.31 28.34 54.19
N SER A 8 -37.07 28.12 53.75
CA SER A 8 -36.76 27.74 52.37
C SER A 8 -36.89 26.22 52.20
N PHE A 9 -37.88 25.81 51.42
CA PHE A 9 -38.04 24.43 50.94
C PHE A 9 -36.98 24.13 49.87
N VAL A 10 -36.09 23.19 50.15
CA VAL A 10 -35.17 22.59 49.16
C VAL A 10 -35.85 21.37 48.57
N THR A 11 -36.26 21.44 47.31
CA THR A 11 -36.78 20.28 46.56
C THR A 11 -35.63 19.46 45.99
N PHE A 12 -35.42 18.27 46.55
CA PHE A 12 -34.53 17.25 45.98
C PHE A 12 -35.19 16.65 44.73
N GLY A 13 -34.73 17.08 43.54
CA GLY A 13 -35.07 16.43 42.27
C GLY A 13 -34.33 15.10 42.14
N SER A 14 -35.09 14.00 42.03
CA SER A 14 -34.54 12.66 41.79
C SER A 14 -33.94 12.56 40.39
N ILE A 15 -32.62 12.36 40.33
CA ILE A 15 -31.91 11.95 39.11
C ILE A 15 -32.14 10.44 38.96
N ILE A 16 -33.09 10.06 38.10
CA ILE A 16 -33.25 8.68 37.66
C ILE A 16 -32.06 8.37 36.74
N GLY A 17 -31.04 7.70 37.28
CA GLY A 17 -29.88 7.21 36.55
C GLY A 17 -30.29 6.08 35.61
N LEU A 18 -30.49 6.41 34.34
CA LEU A 18 -30.68 5.45 33.26
C LEU A 18 -29.31 4.86 32.92
N VAL A 19 -28.93 3.80 33.64
CA VAL A 19 -27.75 2.98 33.32
C VAL A 19 -28.10 2.17 32.07
N GLY A 20 -27.96 2.80 30.91
CA GLY A 20 -28.00 2.13 29.62
C GLY A 20 -26.79 1.22 29.49
N ALA A 21 -27.01 -0.09 29.62
CA ALA A 21 -26.01 -1.08 29.28
C ALA A 21 -25.76 -1.01 27.77
N PHE A 22 -24.73 -0.27 27.35
CA PHE A 22 -24.15 -0.41 26.02
C PHE A 22 -23.50 -1.79 25.94
N GLN A 23 -24.28 -2.80 25.51
CA GLN A 23 -23.70 -4.04 25.02
C GLN A 23 -22.96 -3.68 23.73
N MET A 24 -21.66 -3.46 23.86
CA MET A 24 -20.78 -3.46 22.70
C MET A 24 -20.79 -4.88 22.16
N ASP A 25 -21.55 -5.12 21.08
CA ASP A 25 -21.50 -6.34 20.31
C ASP A 25 -20.04 -6.59 19.93
N ALA A 26 -19.42 -7.56 20.59
CA ALA A 26 -18.07 -7.99 20.27
C ALA A 26 -18.08 -8.48 18.81
N LYS A 27 -17.53 -7.68 17.90
CA LYS A 27 -17.41 -8.02 16.48
C LYS A 27 -16.72 -9.38 16.38
N LYS A 28 -17.49 -10.41 15.99
CA LYS A 28 -16.98 -11.77 15.84
C LYS A 28 -15.72 -11.74 14.97
N PRO A 29 -14.62 -12.42 15.36
CA PRO A 29 -13.41 -12.45 14.56
C PRO A 29 -13.73 -12.90 13.13
N SER A 30 -13.22 -12.17 12.15
CA SER A 30 -13.34 -12.60 10.75
C SER A 30 -12.63 -13.94 10.56
N PRO A 31 -13.19 -14.86 9.74
CA PRO A 31 -12.50 -16.11 9.44
C PRO A 31 -11.13 -15.84 8.81
N PRO A 32 -10.17 -16.78 8.95
CA PRO A 32 -8.86 -16.63 8.34
C PRO A 32 -9.00 -16.48 6.81
N PRO A 33 -8.18 -15.65 6.16
CA PRO A 33 -8.22 -15.45 4.72
C PRO A 33 -7.99 -16.76 3.97
N ASP A 34 -8.82 -17.03 2.95
CA ASP A 34 -8.58 -18.12 2.02
C ASP A 34 -7.45 -17.73 1.05
N LEU A 35 -6.29 -18.37 1.23
CA LEU A 35 -5.09 -18.05 0.45
C LEU A 35 -5.11 -18.68 -0.96
N SER A 36 -6.05 -19.58 -1.24
CA SER A 36 -6.16 -20.28 -2.52
C SER A 36 -6.79 -19.40 -3.61
N LYS A 37 -7.66 -18.45 -3.24
CA LYS A 37 -8.41 -17.59 -4.18
C LYS A 37 -7.53 -16.65 -4.99
N ASN A 38 -7.89 -16.46 -6.26
CA ASN A 38 -7.26 -15.50 -7.18
C ASN A 38 -7.59 -14.04 -6.87
N GLU A 39 -8.42 -13.80 -5.85
CA GLU A 39 -8.81 -12.50 -5.37
C GLU A 39 -8.76 -12.44 -3.84
N GLY A 40 -8.64 -11.24 -3.29
CA GLY A 40 -8.70 -11.01 -1.85
C GLY A 40 -7.97 -9.75 -1.42
N VAL A 41 -7.75 -9.59 -0.12
CA VAL A 41 -7.06 -8.43 0.46
C VAL A 41 -5.73 -8.86 1.07
N LEU A 42 -4.71 -8.02 0.92
CA LEU A 42 -3.45 -8.18 1.64
C LEU A 42 -3.54 -7.55 3.02
N VAL A 43 -3.10 -8.28 4.04
CA VAL A 43 -3.11 -7.82 5.43
C VAL A 43 -1.68 -7.45 5.82
N PRO A 44 -1.42 -6.30 6.46
CA PRO A 44 -0.08 -5.99 6.95
C PRO A 44 0.38 -7.05 7.95
N ALA A 45 1.63 -7.49 7.82
CA ALA A 45 2.29 -8.30 8.83
C ALA A 45 2.82 -7.42 9.98
N GLU A 46 3.58 -8.04 10.90
CA GLU A 46 4.33 -7.34 11.95
C GLU A 46 5.84 -7.51 11.72
N GLN A 47 6.27 -7.43 10.46
CA GLN A 47 7.67 -7.61 10.08
C GLN A 47 8.45 -6.29 10.20
N GLN A 48 9.73 -6.38 10.56
CA GLN A 48 10.60 -5.21 10.62
C GLN A 48 10.83 -4.62 9.23
N MET A 49 10.90 -3.29 9.15
CA MET A 49 11.28 -2.59 7.92
C MET A 49 12.71 -2.97 7.50
N PRO A 50 13.00 -3.19 6.20
CA PRO A 50 14.35 -3.42 5.72
C PRO A 50 15.27 -2.23 6.05
N PRO A 51 16.60 -2.46 6.09
CA PRO A 51 17.57 -1.37 6.18
C PRO A 51 17.34 -0.36 5.06
N LEU A 52 17.39 0.93 5.40
CA LEU A 52 17.27 2.02 4.44
C LEU A 52 18.60 2.22 3.69
N PRO A 53 18.58 2.72 2.45
CA PRO A 53 19.78 3.17 1.77
C PRO A 53 20.55 4.21 2.58
N PRO A 54 21.87 4.36 2.38
CA PRO A 54 22.65 5.42 3.01
C PRO A 54 22.02 6.80 2.78
N HIS A 55 22.03 7.65 3.81
CA HIS A 55 21.46 9.01 3.77
C HIS A 55 19.94 9.08 3.53
N CYS A 56 19.22 7.98 3.76
CA CYS A 56 17.77 7.93 3.69
C CYS A 56 17.16 8.03 5.10
N ASP A 57 16.62 9.20 5.43
CA ASP A 57 15.91 9.43 6.69
C ASP A 57 14.41 9.56 6.43
N LEU A 58 13.62 8.65 6.99
CA LEU A 58 12.16 8.68 6.88
C LEU A 58 11.56 9.60 7.97
N PRO A 59 10.80 10.66 7.61
CA PRO A 59 10.15 11.47 8.61
C PRO A 59 9.08 10.68 9.37
N GLN A 60 8.69 11.18 10.54
CA GLN A 60 7.66 10.56 11.35
C GLN A 60 6.34 10.46 10.56
N GLY A 61 5.69 9.29 10.66
CA GLY A 61 4.43 9.03 9.97
C GLY A 61 4.56 8.72 8.47
N ALA A 62 5.77 8.73 7.92
CA ALA A 62 6.01 8.31 6.55
C ALA A 62 5.72 6.82 6.33
N VAL A 63 5.25 6.52 5.12
CA VAL A 63 5.07 5.17 4.59
C VAL A 63 6.12 4.95 3.51
N ALA A 64 6.84 3.83 3.60
CA ALA A 64 7.88 3.46 2.66
C ALA A 64 7.41 2.36 1.70
N VAL A 65 7.78 2.50 0.45
CA VAL A 65 7.63 1.52 -0.62
C VAL A 65 9.02 1.17 -1.12
N PHE A 66 9.43 -0.07 -0.88
CA PHE A 66 10.71 -0.60 -1.32
C PHE A 66 10.54 -1.20 -2.71
N LEU A 67 11.32 -0.72 -3.67
CA LEU A 67 11.44 -1.23 -5.03
C LEU A 67 12.86 -1.75 -5.21
N GLY A 68 13.10 -2.98 -4.76
CA GLY A 68 14.45 -3.52 -4.69
C GLY A 68 15.32 -2.79 -3.67
N THR A 69 16.40 -2.17 -4.12
CA THR A 69 17.27 -1.31 -3.29
C THR A 69 16.83 0.15 -3.24
N ASP A 70 15.83 0.54 -4.04
CA ASP A 70 15.26 1.88 -4.06
C ASP A 70 14.12 2.01 -3.03
N VAL A 71 14.00 3.20 -2.43
CA VAL A 71 12.95 3.52 -1.46
C VAL A 71 12.21 4.79 -1.90
N ALA A 72 10.91 4.64 -2.15
CA ALA A 72 9.97 5.74 -2.27
C ALA A 72 9.22 5.90 -0.95
N TRP A 73 9.09 7.11 -0.42
CA TRP A 73 8.32 7.35 0.79
C TRP A 73 7.43 8.57 0.68
N ALA A 74 6.31 8.56 1.42
CA ALA A 74 5.38 9.69 1.44
C ALA A 74 4.77 9.95 2.81
N THR A 75 4.44 11.21 3.03
CA THR A 75 3.60 11.69 4.14
C THR A 75 2.27 12.28 3.66
N ARG A 76 2.08 12.41 2.34
CA ARG A 76 0.88 12.93 1.69
C ARG A 76 0.25 11.84 0.82
N PHE A 77 -1.06 11.69 0.92
CA PHE A 77 -1.82 10.63 0.24
C PHE A 77 -3.01 11.22 -0.54
N PRO A 78 -3.46 10.60 -1.65
CA PRO A 78 -2.88 9.40 -2.28
C PRO A 78 -1.46 9.64 -2.83
N TYR A 79 -0.64 8.60 -2.88
CA TYR A 79 0.76 8.68 -3.29
C TYR A 79 1.10 7.66 -4.37
N VAL A 80 1.52 8.16 -5.53
CA VAL A 80 2.00 7.35 -6.65
C VAL A 80 3.48 7.04 -6.42
N ALA A 81 3.82 5.82 -6.05
CA ALA A 81 5.22 5.41 -5.86
C ALA A 81 5.90 5.06 -7.20
N LEU A 82 5.15 4.48 -8.14
CA LEU A 82 5.64 4.08 -9.45
C LEU A 82 4.66 4.50 -10.54
N GLN A 83 5.17 5.16 -11.58
CA GLN A 83 4.41 5.54 -12.77
C GLN A 83 5.11 4.99 -14.01
N ALA A 84 4.34 4.51 -14.99
CA ALA A 84 4.84 4.17 -16.31
C ALA A 84 4.13 5.01 -17.36
N ALA A 85 4.90 5.78 -18.14
CA ALA A 85 4.36 6.81 -19.02
C ALA A 85 3.36 7.73 -18.28
N LYS A 86 2.07 7.66 -18.59
CA LYS A 86 1.02 8.47 -17.96
C LYS A 86 0.18 7.69 -16.94
N ASP A 87 0.46 6.41 -16.77
CA ASP A 87 -0.35 5.49 -15.98
C ASP A 87 0.30 5.18 -14.63
N GLU A 88 -0.53 5.26 -13.60
CA GLU A 88 -0.15 4.89 -12.24
C GLU A 88 0.01 3.38 -12.15
N MET A 89 1.21 2.93 -11.81
CA MET A 89 1.55 1.52 -11.72
C MET A 89 1.49 1.01 -10.29
N LEU A 90 1.86 1.86 -9.33
CA LEU A 90 1.75 1.60 -7.90
C LEU A 90 1.35 2.89 -7.17
N THR A 91 0.13 2.92 -6.65
CA THR A 91 -0.41 3.99 -5.82
C THR A 91 -0.80 3.43 -4.47
N ILE A 92 -0.39 4.11 -3.40
CA ILE A 92 -0.78 3.80 -2.03
C ILE A 92 -1.67 4.90 -1.48
N GLU A 93 -2.59 4.49 -0.63
CA GLU A 93 -3.49 5.38 0.09
C GLU A 93 -3.36 5.17 1.59
N LYS A 94 -3.80 6.19 2.33
CA LYS A 94 -3.87 6.14 3.78
C LYS A 94 -5.23 6.65 4.18
N ASP A 95 -5.99 5.81 4.88
CA ASP A 95 -7.29 6.19 5.41
C ASP A 95 -7.09 7.28 6.48
N PRO A 96 -7.74 8.45 6.34
CA PRO A 96 -7.52 9.57 7.24
C PRO A 96 -8.07 9.34 8.65
N ALA A 97 -9.04 8.43 8.82
CA ALA A 97 -9.69 8.17 10.10
C ALA A 97 -8.93 7.15 10.96
N SER A 98 -8.52 6.04 10.35
CA SER A 98 -7.84 4.91 11.00
C SER A 98 -6.32 4.97 10.87
N GLY A 99 -5.80 5.72 9.88
CA GLY A 99 -4.39 5.73 9.53
C GLY A 99 -3.91 4.43 8.86
N GLU A 100 -4.82 3.51 8.53
CA GLU A 100 -4.52 2.29 7.78
C GLU A 100 -4.07 2.61 6.37
N ILE A 101 -3.12 1.82 5.86
CA ILE A 101 -2.58 1.98 4.51
C ILE A 101 -3.19 0.90 3.62
N SER A 102 -3.44 1.23 2.37
CA SER A 102 -3.86 0.29 1.35
C SER A 102 -3.09 0.54 0.06
N ILE A 103 -2.98 -0.50 -0.77
CA ILE A 103 -2.52 -0.34 -2.15
C ILE A 103 -3.76 -0.01 -2.98
N ALA A 104 -3.90 1.26 -3.34
CA ALA A 104 -5.04 1.75 -4.13
C ALA A 104 -4.95 1.30 -5.59
N THR A 105 -3.74 1.28 -6.16
CA THR A 105 -3.50 0.73 -7.51
C THR A 105 -2.20 -0.04 -7.53
N LEU A 106 -2.22 -1.26 -8.07
CA LEU A 106 -1.05 -1.97 -8.58
C LEU A 106 -1.43 -2.59 -9.92
N ARG A 107 -0.58 -2.46 -10.95
CA ARG A 107 -0.80 -3.10 -12.26
C ARG A 107 0.44 -3.82 -12.72
N ILE A 108 0.28 -5.09 -13.11
CA ILE A 108 1.35 -5.91 -13.65
C ILE A 108 0.93 -6.44 -15.02
N TYR A 109 1.75 -6.12 -16.01
CA TYR A 109 1.53 -6.48 -17.40
C TYR A 109 2.36 -7.72 -17.78
N GLY A 110 1.71 -8.68 -18.44
CA GLY A 110 2.34 -9.82 -19.06
C GLY A 110 3.16 -9.45 -20.30
N ALA A 111 3.79 -10.45 -20.92
CA ALA A 111 4.56 -10.26 -22.15
C ALA A 111 3.69 -9.83 -23.35
N ASP A 112 2.38 -10.13 -23.31
CA ASP A 112 1.39 -9.77 -24.32
C ASP A 112 0.73 -8.40 -24.07
N ASN A 113 1.29 -7.59 -23.16
CA ASN A 113 0.77 -6.28 -22.76
C ASN A 113 -0.62 -6.30 -22.12
N LYS A 114 -1.11 -7.44 -21.64
CA LYS A 114 -2.33 -7.52 -20.84
C LYS A 114 -2.02 -7.49 -19.34
N VAL A 115 -2.94 -6.93 -18.56
CA VAL A 115 -2.84 -6.98 -17.10
C VAL A 115 -3.09 -8.41 -16.63
N ILE A 116 -2.11 -9.02 -15.98
CA ILE A 116 -2.18 -10.40 -15.46
C ILE A 116 -2.36 -10.45 -13.94
N ALA A 117 -2.06 -9.35 -13.25
CA ALA A 117 -2.38 -9.13 -11.86
C ALA A 117 -2.61 -7.65 -11.59
N SER A 118 -3.53 -7.35 -10.68
CA SER A 118 -3.76 -5.99 -10.23
C SER A 118 -4.17 -5.94 -8.77
N ILE A 119 -3.96 -4.78 -8.13
CA ILE A 119 -4.64 -4.41 -6.89
C ILE A 119 -5.43 -3.14 -7.17
N ARG A 120 -6.68 -3.09 -6.74
CA ARG A 120 -7.56 -1.92 -6.81
C ARG A 120 -8.28 -1.79 -5.49
N ASP A 121 -8.22 -0.62 -4.88
CA ASP A 121 -8.91 -0.32 -3.62
C ASP A 121 -8.60 -1.34 -2.50
N GLY A 122 -7.33 -1.80 -2.44
CA GLY A 122 -6.87 -2.80 -1.47
C GLY A 122 -7.16 -4.26 -1.83
N GLU A 123 -7.96 -4.53 -2.87
CA GLU A 123 -8.31 -5.87 -3.33
C GLU A 123 -7.41 -6.30 -4.50
N PHE A 124 -6.69 -7.40 -4.33
CA PHE A 124 -5.92 -8.02 -5.41
C PHE A 124 -6.82 -8.91 -6.27
N TRP A 125 -6.45 -8.99 -7.54
CA TRP A 125 -6.96 -9.93 -8.53
C TRP A 125 -5.78 -10.48 -9.35
N VAL A 126 -5.80 -11.77 -9.64
CA VAL A 126 -4.82 -12.46 -10.49
C VAL A 126 -5.56 -13.22 -11.59
N SER A 127 -5.10 -13.10 -12.83
CA SER A 127 -5.66 -13.82 -13.97
C SER A 127 -5.56 -15.34 -13.76
N GLY A 128 -6.62 -16.07 -14.14
CA GLY A 128 -6.64 -17.53 -14.07
C GLY A 128 -5.66 -18.22 -15.04
N ALA A 129 -5.09 -17.48 -16.00
CA ALA A 129 -4.10 -18.00 -16.95
C ALA A 129 -2.68 -18.08 -16.37
N VAL A 130 -2.43 -17.48 -15.21
CA VAL A 130 -1.10 -17.38 -14.61
C VAL A 130 -1.06 -18.03 -13.23
N ARG A 131 0.14 -18.43 -12.79
CA ARG A 131 0.31 -19.08 -11.48
C ARG A 131 0.53 -18.02 -10.40
N LYS A 132 -0.05 -18.22 -9.23
CA LYS A 132 0.22 -17.42 -8.04
C LYS A 132 0.67 -18.29 -6.87
N LYS A 133 1.33 -17.66 -5.90
CA LYS A 133 1.62 -18.24 -4.59
C LYS A 133 1.32 -17.20 -3.51
N ARG A 134 0.63 -17.63 -2.47
CA ARG A 134 0.28 -16.80 -1.32
C ARG A 134 0.66 -17.56 -0.03
N PRO A 135 1.92 -17.44 0.42
CA PRO A 135 2.40 -18.20 1.59
C PRO A 135 1.75 -17.75 2.90
N ASP A 136 1.27 -16.52 2.95
CA ASP A 136 0.61 -15.89 4.10
C ASP A 136 -0.37 -14.80 3.63
N ALA A 137 -1.06 -14.15 4.58
CA ALA A 137 -2.04 -13.11 4.25
C ALA A 137 -1.40 -11.81 3.70
N SER A 138 -0.10 -11.63 3.88
CA SER A 138 0.65 -10.39 3.63
C SER A 138 1.47 -10.43 2.34
N THR A 139 1.61 -11.60 1.73
CA THR A 139 2.49 -11.83 0.59
C THR A 139 1.71 -12.33 -0.63
N LEU A 140 1.82 -11.64 -1.76
CA LEU A 140 1.35 -12.11 -3.05
C LEU A 140 2.52 -12.27 -4.01
N ILE A 141 2.66 -13.47 -4.60
CA ILE A 141 3.65 -13.75 -5.64
C ILE A 141 2.90 -14.21 -6.89
N VAL A 142 3.22 -13.63 -8.04
CA VAL A 142 2.64 -13.96 -9.34
C VAL A 142 3.76 -14.35 -10.30
N TYR A 143 3.54 -15.43 -11.03
CA TYR A 143 4.43 -15.96 -12.05
C TYR A 143 3.74 -15.87 -13.40
N ASP A 144 4.45 -15.52 -14.47
CA ASP A 144 3.87 -15.54 -15.81
C ASP A 144 3.75 -16.97 -16.40
N GLU A 145 3.28 -17.07 -17.64
CA GLU A 145 3.12 -18.32 -18.39
C GLU A 145 4.44 -19.08 -18.62
N LYS A 146 5.60 -18.44 -18.37
CA LYS A 146 6.93 -19.03 -18.48
C LYS A 146 7.55 -19.32 -17.11
N ASP A 147 6.74 -19.33 -16.06
CA ASP A 147 7.15 -19.51 -14.66
C ASP A 147 8.13 -18.44 -14.14
N ALA A 148 8.25 -17.29 -14.79
CA ALA A 148 9.06 -16.19 -14.28
C ALA A 148 8.28 -15.38 -13.22
N GLU A 149 8.91 -15.08 -12.09
CA GLU A 149 8.32 -14.22 -11.04
C GLU A 149 8.18 -12.79 -11.56
N VAL A 150 6.94 -12.38 -11.87
CA VAL A 150 6.61 -11.07 -12.42
C VAL A 150 6.14 -10.08 -11.37
N LEU A 151 5.68 -10.59 -10.23
CA LEU A 151 5.33 -9.77 -9.07
C LEU A 151 5.63 -10.56 -7.80
N ARG A 152 6.24 -9.86 -6.84
CA ARG A 152 6.17 -10.19 -5.42
C ARG A 152 5.87 -8.90 -4.69
N VAL A 153 4.74 -8.90 -3.99
CA VAL A 153 4.36 -7.84 -3.07
C VAL A 153 4.35 -8.42 -1.66
N VAL A 154 4.97 -7.72 -0.71
CA VAL A 154 4.97 -8.08 0.70
C VAL A 154 4.52 -6.87 1.51
N TYR A 155 3.36 -6.97 2.16
CA TYR A 155 2.85 -5.96 3.06
C TYR A 155 3.46 -6.17 4.45
N LEU A 156 4.65 -5.61 4.68
CA LEU A 156 5.47 -5.91 5.85
C LEU A 156 4.82 -5.49 7.17
N ASN A 157 4.28 -4.27 7.21
CA ASN A 157 3.63 -3.67 8.36
C ASN A 157 2.88 -2.41 7.93
N ARG A 158 2.21 -1.75 8.88
CA ARG A 158 1.46 -0.50 8.68
C ARG A 158 2.30 0.73 8.29
N ARG A 159 3.55 0.57 7.86
CA ARG A 159 4.45 1.64 7.41
C ARG A 159 5.35 1.24 6.25
N ALA A 160 5.28 -0.01 5.78
CA ALA A 160 6.18 -0.49 4.73
C ALA A 160 5.56 -1.56 3.83
N ILE A 161 5.80 -1.41 2.53
CA ILE A 161 5.47 -2.39 1.49
C ILE A 161 6.74 -2.67 0.68
N VAL A 162 7.01 -3.92 0.36
CA VAL A 162 8.09 -4.32 -0.56
C VAL A 162 7.48 -4.82 -1.86
N VAL A 163 7.99 -4.33 -2.98
CA VAL A 163 7.57 -4.74 -4.32
C VAL A 163 8.79 -5.08 -5.16
N THR A 164 8.84 -6.30 -5.68
CA THR A 164 9.81 -6.75 -6.68
C THR A 164 9.08 -7.42 -7.83
N GLY A 165 9.73 -7.56 -8.98
CA GLY A 165 9.12 -8.19 -10.14
C GLY A 165 9.56 -7.58 -11.47
N ILE A 166 8.76 -7.83 -12.50
CA ILE A 166 9.05 -7.40 -13.87
C ILE A 166 7.98 -6.42 -14.31
N PHE A 167 8.35 -5.15 -14.39
CA PHE A 167 7.46 -4.07 -14.79
C PHE A 167 7.56 -3.81 -16.29
N ARG A 168 6.42 -3.99 -16.96
CA ARG A 168 6.20 -3.72 -18.38
C ARG A 168 5.05 -2.74 -18.51
N HIS A 169 5.05 -1.95 -19.57
CA HIS A 169 3.93 -1.10 -19.94
C HIS A 169 3.89 -0.92 -21.46
N PRO A 170 2.71 -0.94 -22.11
CA PRO A 170 2.60 -0.79 -23.57
C PRO A 170 3.33 0.46 -24.10
N ASP A 171 3.16 1.60 -23.41
CA ASP A 171 3.69 2.90 -23.85
C ASP A 171 5.21 3.07 -23.65
N ILE A 172 5.86 2.22 -22.86
CA ILE A 172 7.32 2.28 -22.63
C ILE A 172 8.05 1.14 -23.34
N SER A 173 7.32 0.27 -24.04
CA SER A 173 7.87 -0.82 -24.85
C SER A 173 8.88 -0.28 -25.89
N PRO A 174 10.03 -0.96 -26.10
CA PRO A 174 10.37 -2.32 -25.66
C PRO A 174 10.98 -2.42 -24.26
N ARG A 175 10.96 -1.34 -23.46
CA ARG A 175 11.64 -1.36 -22.16
C ARG A 175 10.90 -2.21 -21.13
N THR A 176 11.69 -2.93 -20.34
CA THR A 176 11.26 -3.74 -19.21
C THR A 176 12.16 -3.43 -18.02
N TYR A 177 11.55 -3.21 -16.85
CA TYR A 177 12.26 -2.92 -15.61
C TYR A 177 12.16 -4.12 -14.69
N VAL A 178 13.30 -4.75 -14.42
CA VAL A 178 13.39 -5.94 -13.55
C VAL A 178 13.88 -5.48 -12.19
N VAL A 179 12.95 -5.38 -11.24
CA VAL A 179 13.21 -4.96 -9.87
C VAL A 179 13.48 -6.19 -9.03
N THR A 180 14.71 -6.30 -8.53
CA THR A 180 15.22 -7.42 -7.72
C THR A 180 15.70 -6.90 -6.37
N ARG A 181 16.12 -7.79 -5.47
CA ARG A 181 16.66 -7.36 -4.16
C ARG A 181 17.99 -6.62 -4.28
N GLU A 182 18.70 -6.85 -5.38
CA GLU A 182 20.01 -6.29 -5.67
C GLU A 182 19.91 -4.91 -6.35
N GLY A 183 18.75 -4.60 -6.96
CA GLY A 183 18.52 -3.34 -7.67
C GLY A 183 17.56 -3.50 -8.84
N THR A 184 17.48 -2.46 -9.66
CA THR A 184 16.59 -2.40 -10.83
C THR A 184 17.40 -2.45 -12.12
N LYS A 185 17.18 -3.48 -12.93
CA LYS A 185 17.80 -3.63 -14.26
C LYS A 185 16.85 -3.15 -15.36
N ILE A 186 17.39 -2.42 -16.33
CA ILE A 186 16.64 -1.85 -17.46
C ILE A 186 16.98 -2.63 -18.73
N LEU A 187 15.97 -3.31 -19.30
CA LEU A 187 16.10 -4.14 -20.50
C LEU A 187 15.31 -3.53 -21.67
N PRO A 188 15.73 -3.74 -22.94
CA PRO A 188 17.03 -4.26 -23.34
C PRO A 188 18.14 -3.25 -23.04
N GLY A 189 19.26 -3.69 -22.47
CA GLY A 189 20.37 -2.82 -22.10
C GLY A 189 21.20 -3.37 -20.95
N GLN A 190 22.20 -2.59 -20.53
CA GLN A 190 23.00 -2.82 -19.32
C GLN A 190 22.79 -1.72 -18.27
N GLY A 191 21.68 -0.98 -18.37
CA GLY A 191 21.33 0.05 -17.39
C GLY A 191 20.91 -0.58 -16.08
N GLU A 192 21.48 -0.12 -14.98
CA GLU A 192 21.14 -0.53 -13.63
C GLU A 192 21.00 0.72 -12.75
N VAL A 193 19.97 0.74 -11.92
CA VAL A 193 19.71 1.80 -10.94
C VAL A 193 19.39 1.15 -9.60
N GLY A 194 19.74 1.83 -8.52
CA GLY A 194 19.53 1.31 -7.17
C GLY A 194 20.01 2.29 -6.09
N GLY A 195 19.61 2.03 -4.85
CA GLY A 195 20.02 2.81 -3.69
C GLY A 195 19.44 4.23 -3.64
N ASN A 196 18.40 4.54 -4.42
CA ASN A 196 17.74 5.83 -4.37
C ASN A 196 16.81 5.92 -3.15
N CYS A 197 16.72 7.10 -2.55
CA CYS A 197 15.74 7.40 -1.51
C CYS A 197 14.97 8.67 -1.87
N LEU A 198 13.67 8.54 -2.08
CA LEU A 198 12.82 9.59 -2.65
C LEU A 198 11.64 9.92 -1.74
N GLY A 199 11.57 11.19 -1.31
CA GLY A 199 10.48 11.70 -0.50
C GLY A 199 9.42 12.44 -1.29
N ASN A 200 8.16 12.01 -1.19
CA ASN A 200 6.99 12.59 -1.85
C ASN A 200 7.15 12.79 -3.38
N GLY A 201 8.03 12.03 -4.02
CA GLY A 201 8.18 11.92 -5.47
C GLY A 201 7.91 10.49 -5.94
N SER A 202 7.93 10.23 -7.24
CA SER A 202 7.64 8.93 -7.84
C SER A 202 8.82 8.46 -8.69
N PHE A 203 8.94 7.14 -8.81
CA PHE A 203 9.76 6.54 -9.86
C PHE A 203 9.00 6.57 -11.18
N LEU A 204 9.66 7.05 -12.23
CA LEU A 204 9.10 7.24 -13.55
C LEU A 204 9.75 6.24 -14.51
N LEU A 205 8.94 5.32 -15.03
CA LEU A 205 9.34 4.42 -16.09
C LEU A 205 8.95 5.07 -17.42
N ASP A 206 9.94 5.42 -18.23
CA ASP A 206 9.75 6.05 -19.54
C ASP A 206 10.45 5.24 -20.63
N ARG A 207 10.00 5.39 -21.88
CA ARG A 207 10.64 4.76 -23.04
C ARG A 207 12.12 5.13 -23.18
N ASN A 208 12.54 6.28 -22.68
CA ASN A 208 13.88 6.83 -22.86
C ASN A 208 14.75 6.72 -21.61
N ALA A 209 14.17 6.71 -20.41
CA ALA A 209 14.94 6.72 -19.16
C ALA A 209 14.19 6.09 -17.98
N PHE A 210 14.95 5.73 -16.95
CA PHE A 210 14.42 5.67 -15.59
C PHE A 210 14.55 7.08 -15.00
N GLY A 211 13.45 7.60 -14.46
CA GLY A 211 13.40 8.95 -13.91
C GLY A 211 12.90 8.97 -12.48
N ILE A 212 13.13 10.11 -11.85
CA ILE A 212 12.59 10.48 -10.54
C ILE A 212 11.89 11.82 -10.74
N GLY A 213 10.67 11.98 -10.24
CA GLY A 213 9.94 13.24 -10.38
C GLY A 213 8.77 13.37 -9.43
N ILE A 214 8.09 14.51 -9.44
CA ILE A 214 6.86 14.71 -8.67
C ILE A 214 5.68 14.42 -9.59
N VAL A 215 4.88 13.40 -9.26
CA VAL A 215 3.62 13.15 -9.94
C VAL A 215 2.53 13.89 -9.20
N GLN A 216 1.83 14.80 -9.90
CA GLN A 216 0.62 15.38 -9.34
C GLN A 216 -0.49 14.33 -9.40
N PRO A 217 -1.20 14.08 -8.28
CA PRO A 217 -2.33 13.17 -8.28
C PRO A 217 -3.36 13.68 -9.29
N ARG A 218 -3.91 12.78 -10.11
CA ARG A 218 -5.02 13.16 -11.00
C ARG A 218 -6.16 13.64 -10.11
N LYS A 219 -6.61 14.88 -10.33
CA LYS A 219 -7.88 15.34 -9.76
C LYS A 219 -8.97 14.50 -10.40
N GLY A 220 -9.65 13.67 -9.59
CA GLY A 220 -10.84 12.93 -9.99
C GLY A 220 -11.99 13.86 -10.36
#